data_AF-A0A3P6QLT5-F1
#
_entry.id   AF-A0A3P6QLT5-F1
#
_cell.length_a   1.000
_cell.length_b   1.000
_cell.length_c   1.000
_cell.angle_alpha   90.00
_cell.angle_beta   90.00
_cell.angle_gamma   90.00
#
_symmetry.space_group_name_H-M   'P 1'
#
loop_
_entity.id
_entity.type
_entity.pdbx_description
1 polymer ?
#
loop_
_entity_poly.entity_id
_entity_poly.type
_entity_poly.pdbx_seq_one_letter_code
_entity_poly.pdbx_strand_id
1 'polypeptide(L)'
;FFCTQFAPSAPEKKVPPPEPPVDYNDQQNSKGGDAGVGIRKHPHRQTVTKKTRTYTIDGMQVTSTTMHVLGAKEDMQMRKQQLQDLRRLQREEARQKQKLQLDGANLVEQQGRKFQQEKAISTRQYEIDMEAMERKQKREIEEAEKSQEEEMRQVQKRLKYEQEKELRAFKDRLKQEMKIMKQEMDMLPRQQRRDAVRMKKDQMEHENHMKEADFIMQLQKNAEATLTKMTQRHKEKMATLERQFLMQKHHLLRAKENNDWELEEKPQYDLQRKLFKDEYFLLRTQMLARHQKELAQAQKINQEEEDELERALALDRKKLPKMLRNEAKTRSVMFKESLRISMQSMTPAEMAEKLRRFDEHENMRIRNALEEHDLKSAKKIAQLKEKHQQAMNELDEMQNEKRKQLLEKERNTMQEHEKQYLSMREQWQDDLAPRKLMLERRFQEEMEAQERFYGIPLGGTIASTPILQTRLH
;
A
#
# COMPACT_ATOMS: atom_id res chain seq x y z
N PHE A 1 -11.00 -8.75 10.48
CA PHE A 1 -10.28 -8.23 11.66
C PHE A 1 -8.91 -7.75 11.20
N PHE A 2 -8.40 -6.66 11.77
CA PHE A 2 -7.28 -5.80 11.31
C PHE A 2 -7.68 -4.63 10.41
N CYS A 3 -8.39 -3.68 11.03
CA CYS A 3 -8.28 -2.27 10.69
C CYS A 3 -7.38 -1.65 11.76
N THR A 4 -6.07 -1.59 11.50
CA THR A 4 -5.13 -0.90 12.39
C THR A 4 -5.23 0.60 12.15
N GLN A 5 -5.89 1.26 13.09
CA GLN A 5 -5.94 2.71 13.23
C GLN A 5 -4.51 3.24 13.42
N PHE A 6 -4.02 4.02 12.47
CA PHE A 6 -2.86 4.88 12.70
C PHE A 6 -3.31 6.06 13.57
N ALA A 7 -3.03 5.99 14.86
CA ALA A 7 -3.12 7.13 15.76
C ALA A 7 -1.90 8.05 15.56
N PRO A 8 -2.07 9.38 15.43
CA PRO A 8 -0.94 10.30 15.44
C PRO A 8 -0.40 10.46 16.86
N SER A 9 0.92 10.34 17.01
CA SER A 9 1.62 10.59 18.27
C SER A 9 1.45 12.06 18.69
N ALA A 10 1.14 12.27 19.98
CA ALA A 10 1.05 13.58 20.60
C ALA A 10 2.45 14.25 20.67
N PRO A 11 2.53 15.59 20.59
CA PRO A 11 3.82 16.28 20.64
C PRO A 11 4.34 16.37 22.09
N GLU A 12 5.52 15.81 22.33
CA GLU A 12 6.30 16.06 23.55
C GLU A 12 6.67 17.55 23.65
N LYS A 13 6.36 18.17 24.79
CA LYS A 13 6.79 19.53 25.13
C LYS A 13 8.30 19.53 25.38
N LYS A 14 9.08 20.00 24.40
CA LYS A 14 10.51 20.31 24.61
C LYS A 14 10.63 21.63 25.40
N VAL A 15 11.22 21.53 26.59
CA VAL A 15 11.68 22.68 27.39
C VAL A 15 12.91 23.29 26.69
N PRO A 16 13.02 24.62 26.53
CA PRO A 16 14.20 25.24 25.94
C PRO A 16 15.40 25.23 26.91
N PRO A 17 16.64 25.12 26.41
CA PRO A 17 17.85 25.12 27.25
C PRO A 17 18.12 26.50 27.86
N PRO A 18 18.81 26.58 29.02
CA PRO A 18 19.09 27.84 29.70
C PRO A 18 20.14 28.68 28.95
N GLU A 19 19.95 30.00 28.93
CA GLU A 19 20.89 30.97 28.36
C GLU A 19 22.16 31.10 29.22
N PRO A 20 23.36 31.25 28.60
CA PRO A 20 24.60 31.47 29.34
C PRO A 20 24.71 32.90 29.90
N PRO A 21 25.50 33.12 30.97
CA PRO A 21 25.56 34.37 31.69
C PRO A 21 26.24 35.48 30.88
N VAL A 22 25.67 36.68 30.95
CA VAL A 22 26.20 37.91 30.34
C VAL A 22 27.25 38.49 31.28
N ASP A 23 28.51 38.50 30.83
CA ASP A 23 29.64 39.12 31.56
C ASP A 23 29.63 40.64 31.32
N TYR A 24 29.40 41.41 32.39
CA TYR A 24 29.56 42.87 32.40
C TYR A 24 31.01 43.17 32.76
N ASN A 25 31.87 43.39 31.76
CA ASN A 25 33.19 43.92 32.02
C ASN A 25 33.26 45.41 31.64
N ASP A 26 33.34 46.20 32.70
CA ASP A 26 33.44 47.65 32.75
C ASP A 26 34.93 48.00 32.65
N GLN A 27 35.35 48.64 31.55
CA GLN A 27 36.69 49.21 31.44
C GLN A 27 36.62 50.72 31.21
N GLN A 28 36.81 51.43 32.33
CA GLN A 28 37.33 52.78 32.35
C GLN A 28 38.71 52.81 31.67
N ASN A 29 38.92 53.77 30.76
CA ASN A 29 39.82 54.92 30.98
C ASN A 29 40.34 55.50 29.65
N SER A 30 40.00 56.76 29.36
CA SER A 30 40.98 57.83 29.11
C SER A 30 40.28 59.10 28.58
N LYS A 31 40.41 60.17 29.36
CA LYS A 31 40.18 61.56 28.92
C LYS A 31 41.37 62.03 28.10
N GLY A 32 41.12 62.64 26.95
CA GLY A 32 42.03 63.50 26.20
C GLY A 32 41.20 64.51 25.42
N GLY A 33 41.43 65.80 25.69
CA GLY A 33 40.60 66.89 25.20
C GLY A 33 41.05 67.52 23.87
N ASP A 34 40.06 68.18 23.28
CA ASP A 34 40.09 69.44 22.52
C ASP A 34 40.10 69.45 20.97
N ALA A 35 39.20 70.33 20.50
CA ALA A 35 39.09 71.09 19.26
C ALA A 35 38.98 70.40 17.88
N GLY A 36 37.79 70.55 17.28
CA GLY A 36 37.71 71.26 15.99
C GLY A 36 37.36 70.47 14.73
N VAL A 37 36.12 70.69 14.26
CA VAL A 37 35.71 70.74 12.85
C VAL A 37 35.52 69.41 12.10
N GLY A 38 34.26 69.13 11.75
CA GLY A 38 33.91 68.27 10.62
C GLY A 38 32.77 67.30 10.91
N ILE A 39 31.53 67.81 10.99
CA ILE A 39 30.32 66.97 10.95
C ILE A 39 30.27 66.31 9.55
N ARG A 40 30.88 65.13 9.44
CA ARG A 40 30.61 64.19 8.35
C ARG A 40 29.24 63.56 8.64
N LYS A 41 28.20 64.10 8.01
CA LYS A 41 26.88 63.45 7.96
C LYS A 41 27.07 62.13 7.18
N HIS A 42 27.13 61.01 7.89
CA HIS A 42 27.03 59.69 7.28
C HIS A 42 25.71 59.59 6.49
N PRO A 43 25.71 59.14 5.22
CA PRO A 43 24.51 59.05 4.40
C PRO A 43 23.54 57.92 4.83
N HIS A 44 23.87 57.15 5.88
CA HIS A 44 23.06 56.04 6.39
C HIS A 44 22.50 56.30 7.81
N ARG A 45 22.24 57.56 8.19
CA ARG A 45 21.59 57.82 9.48
C ARG A 45 20.11 57.45 9.40
N GLN A 46 19.81 56.18 9.66
CA GLN A 46 18.46 55.68 9.86
C GLN A 46 17.78 56.47 11.00
N THR A 47 16.72 57.19 10.67
CA THR A 47 15.97 57.99 11.67
C THR A 47 15.00 57.07 12.41
N VAL A 48 15.35 56.68 13.64
CA VAL A 48 14.46 55.87 14.50
C VAL A 48 13.49 56.80 15.23
N THR A 49 12.20 56.68 14.92
CA THR A 49 11.11 57.32 15.66
C THR A 49 10.56 56.37 16.71
N LYS A 50 10.81 56.67 17.98
CA LYS A 50 10.30 55.90 19.13
C LYS A 50 8.95 56.49 19.55
N LYS A 51 7.89 55.68 19.56
CA LYS A 51 6.61 56.02 20.17
C LYS A 51 6.37 55.14 21.39
N THR A 52 6.35 55.75 22.56
CA THR A 52 5.93 55.08 23.80
C THR A 52 4.49 55.45 24.08
N ARG A 53 3.64 54.45 24.26
CA ARG A 53 2.25 54.61 24.69
C ARG A 53 2.08 53.92 26.03
N THR A 54 1.47 54.61 26.98
CA THR A 54 1.17 54.10 28.31
C THR A 54 -0.28 53.68 28.35
N TYR A 55 -0.55 52.45 28.79
CA TYR A 55 -1.91 51.95 28.96
C TYR A 55 -2.02 51.31 30.34
N THR A 56 -3.21 51.41 30.93
CA THR A 56 -3.50 50.76 32.21
C THR A 56 -4.25 49.47 31.93
N ILE A 57 -3.64 48.34 32.27
CA ILE A 57 -4.28 47.02 32.20
C ILE A 57 -4.38 46.54 33.65
N ASP A 58 -5.60 46.22 34.10
CA ASP A 58 -5.89 45.73 35.46
C ASP A 58 -5.33 46.61 36.59
N GLY A 59 -5.43 47.94 36.44
CA GLY A 59 -4.99 48.92 37.45
C GLY A 59 -3.48 49.19 37.50
N MET A 60 -2.67 48.47 36.73
CA MET A 60 -1.22 48.72 36.60
C MET A 60 -0.89 49.42 35.27
N GLN A 61 -0.15 50.53 35.34
CA GLN A 61 0.31 51.24 34.15
C GLN A 61 1.46 50.48 33.47
N VAL A 62 1.26 50.11 32.20
CA VAL A 62 2.26 49.43 31.35
C VAL A 62 2.57 50.33 30.15
N THR A 63 3.84 50.69 29.99
CA THR A 63 4.35 51.42 28.82
C THR A 63 4.78 50.44 27.72
N SER A 64 4.11 50.48 26.58
CA SER A 64 4.56 49.81 25.35
C SER A 64 5.31 50.82 24.48
N THR A 65 6.55 50.48 24.14
CA THR A 65 7.38 51.29 23.24
C THR A 65 7.51 50.59 21.90
N THR A 66 7.15 51.27 20.81
CA THR A 66 7.41 50.82 19.45
C THR A 66 8.41 51.76 18.77
N MET A 67 9.48 51.22 18.19
CA MET A 67 10.49 51.97 17.44
C MET A 67 10.27 51.78 15.94
N HIS A 68 10.24 52.87 15.17
CA HIS A 68 10.04 52.86 13.72
C HIS A 68 11.21 53.53 13.00
N VAL A 69 11.92 52.76 12.18
CA VAL A 69 13.16 53.17 11.52
C VAL A 69 12.87 53.71 10.11
N LEU A 70 13.06 55.01 9.89
CA LEU A 70 12.85 55.68 8.61
C LEU A 70 14.07 55.48 7.70
N GLY A 71 13.86 54.85 6.54
CA GLY A 71 14.87 54.47 5.55
C GLY A 71 14.74 53.01 5.06
N ALA A 72 14.13 52.13 5.86
CA ALA A 72 13.97 50.69 5.59
C ALA A 72 12.60 50.32 4.98
N LYS A 73 11.91 51.27 4.34
CA LYS A 73 10.48 51.12 4.00
C LYS A 73 10.26 50.19 2.79
N GLU A 74 11.17 50.23 1.81
CA GLU A 74 11.14 49.37 0.62
C GLU A 74 11.55 47.94 0.98
N ASP A 75 12.64 47.75 1.72
CA ASP A 75 13.06 46.44 2.28
C ASP A 75 11.97 45.78 3.14
N MET A 76 11.28 46.56 3.97
CA MET A 76 10.21 46.05 4.81
C MET A 76 8.97 45.63 3.99
N GLN A 77 8.65 46.34 2.92
CA GLN A 77 7.55 45.97 2.01
C GLN A 77 7.89 44.72 1.21
N MET A 78 9.13 44.64 0.70
CA MET A 78 9.67 43.48 0.02
C MET A 78 9.64 42.22 0.90
N ARG A 79 10.14 42.32 2.14
CA ARG A 79 10.10 41.23 3.12
C ARG A 79 8.66 40.82 3.49
N LYS A 80 7.75 41.78 3.58
CA LYS A 80 6.32 41.51 3.82
C LYS A 80 5.69 40.74 2.65
N GLN A 81 6.03 41.09 1.41
CA GLN A 81 5.54 40.39 0.22
C GLN A 81 6.07 38.95 0.18
N GLN A 82 7.37 38.74 0.42
CA GLN A 82 7.98 37.40 0.47
C GLN A 82 7.29 36.49 1.50
N LEU A 83 6.99 37.01 2.69
CA LEU A 83 6.25 36.27 3.72
C LEU A 83 4.81 35.93 3.30
N GLN A 84 4.13 36.83 2.59
CA GLN A 84 2.78 36.56 2.08
C GLN A 84 2.80 35.47 0.99
N ASP A 85 3.79 35.50 0.11
CA ASP A 85 3.97 34.50 -0.95
C ASP A 85 4.27 33.11 -0.36
N LEU A 86 5.15 33.03 0.65
CA LEU A 86 5.42 31.79 1.39
C LEU A 86 4.15 31.24 2.07
N ARG A 87 3.37 32.11 2.72
CA ARG A 87 2.07 31.70 3.32
C ARG A 87 1.06 31.24 2.29
N ARG A 88 1.06 31.83 1.09
CA ARG A 88 0.19 31.42 -0.02
C ARG A 88 0.58 30.04 -0.53
N LEU A 89 1.89 29.81 -0.72
CA LEU A 89 2.44 28.52 -1.14
C LEU A 89 2.10 27.42 -0.13
N GLN A 90 2.33 27.64 1.16
CA GLN A 90 1.97 26.66 2.21
C GLN A 90 0.47 26.32 2.23
N ARG A 91 -0.40 27.32 2.03
CA ARG A 91 -1.86 27.09 1.93
C ARG A 91 -2.22 26.26 0.70
N GLU A 92 -1.53 26.46 -0.41
CA GLU A 92 -1.73 25.67 -1.63
C GLU A 92 -1.24 24.24 -1.46
N GLU A 93 -0.07 24.02 -0.84
CA GLU A 93 0.46 22.70 -0.52
C GLU A 93 -0.50 21.91 0.39
N ALA A 94 -1.05 22.57 1.41
CA ALA A 94 -2.03 21.97 2.32
C ALA A 94 -3.32 21.55 1.60
N ARG A 95 -3.83 22.39 0.68
CA ARG A 95 -5.01 22.05 -0.13
C ARG A 95 -4.76 20.87 -1.06
N GLN A 96 -3.60 20.86 -1.73
CA GLN A 96 -3.23 19.74 -2.61
C GLN A 96 -3.11 18.44 -1.81
N LYS A 97 -2.49 18.48 -0.63
CA LYS A 97 -2.39 17.32 0.27
C LYS A 97 -3.76 16.83 0.71
N GLN A 98 -4.64 17.73 1.15
CA GLN A 98 -5.99 17.37 1.56
C GLN A 98 -6.80 16.75 0.42
N LYS A 99 -6.71 17.33 -0.79
CA LYS A 99 -7.36 16.78 -1.98
C LYS A 99 -6.85 15.36 -2.28
N LEU A 100 -5.54 15.16 -2.30
CA LEU A 100 -4.95 13.85 -2.55
C LEU A 100 -5.37 12.81 -1.51
N GLN A 101 -5.41 13.19 -0.23
CA GLN A 101 -5.88 12.31 0.85
C GLN A 101 -7.36 11.91 0.67
N LEU A 102 -8.22 12.87 0.28
CA LEU A 102 -9.63 12.60 0.01
C LEU A 102 -9.80 11.67 -1.20
N ASP A 103 -9.11 11.97 -2.31
CA ASP A 103 -9.14 11.17 -3.52
C ASP A 103 -8.63 9.74 -3.25
N GLY A 104 -7.56 9.62 -2.45
CA GLY A 104 -7.02 8.33 -2.00
C GLY A 104 -8.00 7.54 -1.13
N ALA A 105 -8.62 8.18 -0.14
CA ALA A 105 -9.62 7.54 0.72
C ALA A 105 -10.83 7.03 -0.09
N ASN A 106 -11.31 7.83 -1.04
CA ASN A 106 -12.40 7.45 -1.94
C ASN A 106 -12.03 6.24 -2.80
N LEU A 107 -10.78 6.16 -3.27
CA LEU A 107 -10.30 5.05 -4.08
C LEU A 107 -10.20 3.74 -3.28
N VAL A 108 -9.72 3.82 -2.03
CA VAL A 108 -9.71 2.69 -1.08
C VAL A 108 -11.12 2.20 -0.79
N GLU A 109 -12.05 3.12 -0.49
CA GLU A 109 -13.43 2.77 -0.20
C GLU A 109 -14.14 2.15 -1.43
N GLN A 110 -13.91 2.71 -2.63
CA GLN A 110 -14.45 2.15 -3.86
C GLN A 110 -13.92 0.74 -4.14
N GLN A 111 -12.62 0.51 -3.97
CA GLN A 111 -12.04 -0.83 -4.12
C GLN A 111 -12.59 -1.80 -3.06
N GLY A 112 -12.70 -1.36 -1.81
CA GLY A 112 -13.28 -2.16 -0.74
C GLY A 112 -14.72 -2.58 -1.03
N ARG A 113 -15.55 -1.67 -1.56
CA ARG A 113 -16.92 -2.00 -2.00
C ARG A 113 -16.95 -3.03 -3.13
N LYS A 114 -16.09 -2.88 -4.14
CA LYS A 114 -15.99 -3.84 -5.26
C LYS A 114 -15.59 -5.23 -4.75
N PHE A 115 -14.56 -5.31 -3.91
CA PHE A 115 -14.12 -6.56 -3.30
C PHE A 115 -15.22 -7.24 -2.48
N GLN A 116 -15.95 -6.48 -1.65
CA GLN A 116 -17.08 -7.02 -0.88
C GLN A 116 -18.20 -7.54 -1.79
N GLN A 117 -18.50 -6.81 -2.87
CA GLN A 117 -19.50 -7.21 -3.86
C GLN A 117 -19.09 -8.50 -4.58
N GLU A 118 -17.85 -8.58 -5.06
CA GLU A 118 -17.31 -9.78 -5.72
C GLU A 118 -17.31 -10.99 -4.78
N LYS A 119 -16.89 -10.81 -3.53
CA LYS A 119 -16.95 -11.87 -2.50
C LYS A 119 -18.38 -12.34 -2.22
N ALA A 120 -19.34 -11.40 -2.14
CA ALA A 120 -20.74 -11.73 -1.93
C ALA A 120 -21.34 -12.49 -3.12
N ILE A 121 -21.00 -12.09 -4.36
CA ILE A 121 -21.42 -12.79 -5.58
C ILE A 121 -20.85 -14.21 -5.61
N SER A 122 -19.54 -14.37 -5.36
CA SER A 122 -18.87 -15.68 -5.32
C SER A 122 -19.49 -16.60 -4.27
N THR A 123 -19.72 -16.08 -3.07
CA THR A 123 -20.35 -16.84 -1.96
C THR A 123 -21.76 -17.28 -2.34
N ARG A 124 -22.58 -16.36 -2.89
CA ARG A 124 -23.94 -16.67 -3.32
C ARG A 124 -23.97 -17.69 -4.46
N GLN A 125 -23.03 -17.61 -5.40
CA GLN A 125 -22.92 -18.57 -6.49
C GLN A 125 -22.62 -19.97 -5.95
N TYR A 126 -21.66 -20.08 -5.02
CA TYR A 126 -21.36 -21.34 -4.34
C TYR A 126 -22.58 -21.90 -3.58
N GLU A 127 -23.33 -21.05 -2.86
CA GLU A 127 -24.56 -21.46 -2.16
C GLU A 127 -25.61 -22.02 -3.15
N ILE A 128 -25.82 -21.35 -4.28
CA ILE A 128 -26.75 -21.81 -5.32
C ILE A 128 -26.33 -23.17 -5.88
N ASP A 129 -25.05 -23.33 -6.19
CA ASP A 129 -24.50 -24.58 -6.76
C ASP A 129 -24.58 -25.73 -5.75
N MET A 130 -24.32 -25.46 -4.47
CA MET A 130 -24.51 -26.41 -3.37
C MET A 130 -25.96 -26.84 -3.23
N GLU A 131 -26.91 -25.89 -3.16
CA GLU A 131 -28.34 -26.22 -3.07
C GLU A 131 -28.83 -26.98 -4.30
N ALA A 132 -28.32 -26.67 -5.49
CA ALA A 132 -28.67 -27.39 -6.72
C ALA A 132 -28.18 -28.84 -6.67
N MET A 133 -26.96 -29.06 -6.18
CA MET A 133 -26.37 -30.38 -5.98
C MET A 133 -27.17 -31.18 -4.93
N GLU A 134 -27.51 -30.59 -3.79
CA GLU A 134 -28.33 -31.24 -2.74
C GLU A 134 -29.73 -31.62 -3.25
N ARG A 135 -30.40 -30.73 -4.00
CA ARG A 135 -31.69 -31.05 -4.63
C ARG A 135 -31.58 -32.17 -5.67
N LYS A 136 -30.44 -32.30 -6.35
CA LYS A 136 -30.19 -33.37 -7.29
C LYS A 136 -29.94 -34.69 -6.55
N GLN A 137 -29.10 -34.67 -5.51
CA GLN A 137 -28.85 -35.82 -4.63
C GLN A 137 -30.16 -36.40 -4.08
N LYS A 138 -31.01 -35.54 -3.49
CA LYS A 138 -32.29 -35.97 -2.94
C LYS A 138 -33.18 -36.66 -3.98
N ARG A 139 -33.28 -36.09 -5.19
CA ARG A 139 -34.10 -36.66 -6.27
C ARG A 139 -33.59 -38.02 -6.73
N GLU A 140 -32.27 -38.17 -6.91
CA GLU A 140 -31.69 -39.44 -7.37
C GLU A 140 -31.75 -40.54 -6.30
N ILE A 141 -31.64 -40.19 -5.01
CA ILE A 141 -31.86 -41.12 -3.89
C ILE A 141 -33.32 -41.59 -3.89
N GLU A 142 -34.28 -40.66 -3.89
CA GLU A 142 -35.72 -40.99 -3.89
C GLU A 142 -36.11 -41.87 -5.08
N GLU A 143 -35.56 -41.58 -6.27
CA GLU A 143 -35.80 -42.40 -7.47
C GLU A 143 -35.22 -43.81 -7.32
N ALA A 144 -34.02 -43.94 -6.77
CA ALA A 144 -33.37 -45.23 -6.61
C ALA A 144 -34.01 -46.08 -5.50
N GLU A 145 -34.50 -45.47 -4.42
CA GLU A 145 -35.32 -46.12 -3.40
C GLU A 145 -36.65 -46.62 -3.98
N LYS A 146 -37.35 -45.78 -4.74
CA LYS A 146 -38.61 -46.15 -5.39
C LYS A 146 -38.43 -47.29 -6.40
N SER A 147 -37.36 -47.24 -7.20
CA SER A 147 -36.99 -48.32 -8.14
C SER A 147 -36.77 -49.64 -7.40
N GLN A 148 -36.06 -49.60 -6.26
CA GLN A 148 -35.82 -50.78 -5.44
C GLN A 148 -37.10 -51.35 -4.83
N GLU A 149 -38.00 -50.50 -4.34
CA GLU A 149 -39.28 -50.95 -3.79
C GLU A 149 -40.12 -51.68 -4.86
N GLU A 150 -40.14 -51.14 -6.08
CA GLU A 150 -40.83 -51.77 -7.20
C GLU A 150 -40.19 -53.11 -7.59
N GLU A 151 -38.86 -53.16 -7.72
CA GLU A 151 -38.12 -54.39 -8.01
C GLU A 151 -38.34 -55.45 -6.92
N MET A 152 -38.27 -55.07 -5.64
CA MET A 152 -38.56 -55.94 -4.49
C MET A 152 -39.97 -56.53 -4.59
N ARG A 153 -40.96 -55.71 -4.90
CA ARG A 153 -42.36 -56.15 -5.04
C ARG A 153 -42.52 -57.11 -6.21
N GLN A 154 -41.85 -56.88 -7.33
CA GLN A 154 -41.89 -57.76 -8.51
C GLN A 154 -41.22 -59.11 -8.21
N VAL A 155 -40.04 -59.11 -7.58
CA VAL A 155 -39.31 -60.33 -7.22
C VAL A 155 -40.08 -61.14 -6.18
N GLN A 156 -40.64 -60.50 -5.14
CA GLN A 156 -41.48 -61.19 -4.15
C GLN A 156 -42.69 -61.89 -4.80
N LYS A 157 -43.34 -61.25 -5.79
CA LYS A 157 -44.45 -61.86 -6.53
C LYS A 157 -43.99 -63.06 -7.35
N ARG A 158 -42.89 -62.93 -8.10
CA ARG A 158 -42.32 -64.03 -8.89
C ARG A 158 -41.94 -65.20 -8.02
N LEU A 159 -41.29 -64.92 -6.89
CA LEU A 159 -40.79 -65.95 -6.01
C LEU A 159 -41.91 -66.73 -5.31
N LYS A 160 -43.00 -66.05 -4.91
CA LYS A 160 -44.21 -66.74 -4.42
C LYS A 160 -44.80 -67.68 -5.47
N TYR A 161 -44.91 -67.21 -6.72
CA TYR A 161 -45.42 -68.02 -7.82
C TYR A 161 -44.52 -69.24 -8.11
N GLU A 162 -43.20 -69.06 -8.12
CA GLU A 162 -42.23 -70.14 -8.32
C GLU A 162 -42.28 -71.16 -7.17
N GLN A 163 -42.35 -70.70 -5.91
CA GLN A 163 -42.49 -71.57 -4.74
C GLN A 163 -43.76 -72.44 -4.81
N GLU A 164 -44.91 -71.85 -5.17
CA GLU A 164 -46.16 -72.61 -5.34
C GLU A 164 -46.06 -73.64 -6.47
N LYS A 165 -45.47 -73.25 -7.60
CA LYS A 165 -45.25 -74.13 -8.76
C LYS A 165 -44.32 -75.30 -8.42
N GLU A 166 -43.21 -75.03 -7.77
CA GLU A 166 -42.23 -76.03 -7.37
C GLU A 166 -42.76 -76.97 -6.29
N LEU A 167 -43.46 -76.44 -5.28
CA LEU A 167 -44.13 -77.24 -4.25
C LEU A 167 -45.19 -78.15 -4.85
N ARG A 168 -45.97 -77.67 -5.83
CA ARG A 168 -46.95 -78.50 -6.55
C ARG A 168 -46.28 -79.63 -7.32
N ALA A 169 -45.23 -79.31 -8.08
CA ALA A 169 -44.46 -80.31 -8.82
C ALA A 169 -43.80 -81.34 -7.89
N PHE A 170 -43.32 -80.92 -6.71
CA PHE A 170 -42.76 -81.82 -5.71
C PHE A 170 -43.81 -82.76 -5.11
N LYS A 171 -44.99 -82.24 -4.73
CA LYS A 171 -46.12 -83.05 -4.26
C LYS A 171 -46.57 -84.09 -5.27
N ASP A 172 -46.58 -83.73 -6.55
CA ASP A 172 -46.97 -84.66 -7.61
C ASP A 172 -45.94 -85.77 -7.80
N ARG A 173 -44.63 -85.51 -7.59
CA ARG A 173 -43.59 -86.57 -7.53
C ARG A 173 -43.80 -87.51 -6.35
N LEU A 174 -44.06 -86.99 -5.15
CA LEU A 174 -44.34 -87.83 -3.97
C LEU A 174 -45.57 -88.73 -4.17
N LYS A 175 -46.63 -88.22 -4.81
CA LYS A 175 -47.80 -89.03 -5.18
C LYS A 175 -47.43 -90.14 -6.17
N GLN A 176 -46.55 -89.86 -7.12
CA GLN A 176 -46.08 -90.85 -8.08
C GLN A 176 -45.23 -91.93 -7.40
N GLU A 177 -44.35 -91.57 -6.47
CA GLU A 177 -43.59 -92.52 -5.62
C GLU A 177 -44.55 -93.44 -4.84
N MET A 178 -45.57 -92.87 -4.19
CA MET A 178 -46.61 -93.66 -3.49
C MET A 178 -47.36 -94.62 -4.42
N LYS A 179 -47.62 -94.22 -5.66
CA LYS A 179 -48.30 -95.07 -6.66
C LYS A 179 -47.41 -96.25 -7.08
N ILE A 180 -46.11 -96.02 -7.28
CA ILE A 180 -45.15 -97.07 -7.63
C ILE A 180 -45.01 -98.06 -6.47
N MET A 181 -44.86 -97.57 -5.22
CA MET A 181 -44.80 -98.44 -4.04
C MET A 181 -46.05 -99.33 -3.91
N LYS A 182 -47.25 -98.76 -4.15
CA LYS A 182 -48.49 -99.54 -4.13
C LYS A 182 -48.47 -100.66 -5.18
N GLN A 183 -48.00 -100.37 -6.40
CA GLN A 183 -47.87 -101.36 -7.47
C GLN A 183 -46.86 -102.46 -7.12
N GLU A 184 -45.71 -102.12 -6.51
CA GLU A 184 -44.72 -103.09 -6.05
C GLU A 184 -45.29 -104.02 -4.95
N MET A 185 -46.07 -103.47 -4.02
CA MET A 185 -46.70 -104.24 -2.95
C MET A 185 -47.84 -105.16 -3.43
N ASP A 186 -48.53 -104.81 -4.52
CA ASP A 186 -49.58 -105.64 -5.12
C ASP A 186 -49.02 -106.95 -5.72
N MET A 187 -47.71 -106.99 -6.02
CA MET A 187 -46.99 -108.16 -6.55
C MET A 187 -46.59 -109.20 -5.48
N LEU A 188 -46.84 -108.94 -4.19
CA LEU A 188 -46.45 -109.84 -3.08
C LEU A 188 -47.49 -110.95 -2.79
N PRO A 189 -47.10 -112.10 -2.21
CA PRO A 189 -48.03 -113.18 -1.84
C PRO A 189 -49.16 -112.74 -0.89
N ARG A 190 -50.39 -113.23 -1.12
CA ARG A 190 -51.65 -112.77 -0.48
C ARG A 190 -51.64 -112.84 1.07
N GLN A 191 -50.84 -113.74 1.65
CA GLN A 191 -50.77 -114.01 3.10
C GLN A 191 -49.88 -113.03 3.89
N GLN A 192 -48.97 -112.29 3.23
CA GLN A 192 -48.08 -111.31 3.88
C GLN A 192 -48.44 -109.86 3.52
N ARG A 193 -49.36 -109.67 2.56
CA ARG A 193 -49.60 -108.39 1.90
C ARG A 193 -50.25 -107.34 2.80
N ARG A 194 -51.18 -107.72 3.68
CA ARG A 194 -52.03 -106.76 4.41
C ARG A 194 -51.24 -105.95 5.43
N ASP A 195 -50.43 -106.59 6.27
CA ASP A 195 -49.67 -105.92 7.32
C ASP A 195 -48.39 -105.27 6.77
N ALA A 196 -47.75 -105.88 5.77
CA ALA A 196 -46.59 -105.31 5.08
C ALA A 196 -46.95 -104.02 4.31
N VAL A 197 -48.08 -103.99 3.60
CA VAL A 197 -48.58 -102.76 2.94
C VAL A 197 -48.84 -101.66 3.95
N ARG A 198 -49.45 -101.98 5.09
CA ARG A 198 -49.77 -100.98 6.12
C ARG A 198 -48.50 -100.37 6.71
N MET A 199 -47.54 -101.18 7.16
CA MET A 199 -46.29 -100.68 7.72
C MET A 199 -45.46 -99.90 6.69
N LYS A 200 -45.36 -100.39 5.44
CA LYS A 200 -44.58 -99.72 4.40
C LYS A 200 -45.22 -98.41 3.95
N LYS A 201 -46.55 -98.34 3.91
CA LYS A 201 -47.31 -97.12 3.63
C LYS A 201 -47.08 -96.08 4.72
N ASP A 202 -47.28 -96.43 5.99
CA ASP A 202 -47.09 -95.51 7.12
C ASP A 202 -45.63 -95.00 7.19
N GLN A 203 -44.66 -95.87 6.92
CA GLN A 203 -43.24 -95.50 6.81
C GLN A 203 -43.01 -94.50 5.66
N MET A 204 -43.52 -94.78 4.47
CA MET A 204 -43.33 -93.91 3.30
C MET A 204 -44.05 -92.57 3.45
N GLU A 205 -45.21 -92.54 4.10
CA GLU A 205 -45.92 -91.29 4.42
C GLU A 205 -45.10 -90.44 5.41
N HIS A 206 -44.49 -91.05 6.43
CA HIS A 206 -43.59 -90.35 7.34
C HIS A 206 -42.34 -89.80 6.63
N GLU A 207 -41.67 -90.62 5.80
CA GLU A 207 -40.52 -90.19 5.00
C GLU A 207 -40.90 -89.06 4.02
N ASN A 208 -42.05 -89.15 3.35
CA ASN A 208 -42.55 -88.11 2.46
C ASN A 208 -42.87 -86.81 3.19
N HIS A 209 -43.41 -86.88 4.41
CA HIS A 209 -43.65 -85.71 5.24
C HIS A 209 -42.34 -85.01 5.65
N MET A 210 -41.30 -85.77 6.00
CA MET A 210 -39.97 -85.22 6.27
C MET A 210 -39.35 -84.57 5.02
N LYS A 211 -39.40 -85.26 3.86
CA LYS A 211 -38.93 -84.70 2.59
C LYS A 211 -39.69 -83.43 2.18
N GLU A 212 -41.01 -83.36 2.41
CA GLU A 212 -41.81 -82.16 2.15
C GLU A 212 -41.42 -81.00 3.08
N ALA A 213 -41.21 -81.26 4.37
CA ALA A 213 -40.75 -80.25 5.32
C ALA A 213 -39.37 -79.68 4.93
N ASP A 214 -38.41 -80.53 4.58
CA ASP A 214 -37.09 -80.13 4.11
C ASP A 214 -37.15 -79.31 2.81
N PHE A 215 -38.02 -79.72 1.89
CA PHE A 215 -38.23 -79.00 0.62
C PHE A 215 -38.81 -77.60 0.84
N ILE A 216 -39.80 -77.46 1.73
CA ILE A 216 -40.39 -76.16 2.09
C ILE A 216 -39.34 -75.26 2.74
N MET A 217 -38.54 -75.80 3.68
CA MET A 217 -37.45 -75.05 4.30
C MET A 217 -36.42 -74.60 3.26
N GLN A 218 -36.08 -75.45 2.29
CA GLN A 218 -35.15 -75.09 1.22
C GLN A 218 -35.71 -74.00 0.30
N LEU A 219 -37.00 -74.06 -0.03
CA LEU A 219 -37.69 -73.01 -0.80
C LEU A 219 -37.69 -71.66 -0.06
N GLN A 220 -37.90 -71.66 1.27
CA GLN A 220 -37.84 -70.46 2.10
C GLN A 220 -36.41 -69.91 2.17
N LYS A 221 -35.41 -70.78 2.39
CA LYS A 221 -34.00 -70.38 2.40
C LYS A 221 -33.57 -69.76 1.06
N ASN A 222 -34.01 -70.33 -0.06
CA ASN A 222 -33.74 -69.79 -1.40
C ASN A 222 -34.41 -68.42 -1.61
N ALA A 223 -35.62 -68.24 -1.08
CA ALA A 223 -36.34 -66.97 -1.06
C ALA A 223 -35.55 -65.88 -0.34
N GLU A 224 -35.20 -66.16 0.91
CA GLU A 224 -34.45 -65.26 1.78
C GLU A 224 -33.10 -64.91 1.19
N ALA A 225 -32.39 -65.90 0.61
CA ALA A 225 -31.13 -65.66 -0.08
C ALA A 225 -31.28 -64.71 -1.28
N THR A 226 -32.36 -64.85 -2.06
CA THR A 226 -32.64 -63.97 -3.21
C THR A 226 -32.97 -62.55 -2.76
N LEU A 227 -33.81 -62.39 -1.74
CA LEU A 227 -34.16 -61.09 -1.18
C LEU A 227 -32.95 -60.40 -0.54
N THR A 228 -32.15 -61.14 0.23
CA THR A 228 -30.91 -60.63 0.83
C THR A 228 -29.92 -60.15 -0.23
N LYS A 229 -29.74 -60.91 -1.32
CA LYS A 229 -28.92 -60.49 -2.46
C LYS A 229 -29.43 -59.20 -3.11
N MET A 230 -30.75 -59.02 -3.23
CA MET A 230 -31.29 -57.79 -3.79
C MET A 230 -31.07 -56.59 -2.86
N THR A 231 -31.33 -56.74 -1.56
CA THR A 231 -31.06 -55.70 -0.56
C THR A 231 -29.58 -55.30 -0.58
N GLN A 232 -28.68 -56.27 -0.68
CA GLN A 232 -27.24 -56.00 -0.78
C GLN A 232 -26.87 -55.22 -2.05
N ARG A 233 -27.42 -55.57 -3.22
CA ARG A 233 -27.21 -54.82 -4.47
C ARG A 233 -27.69 -53.38 -4.37
N HIS A 234 -28.83 -53.15 -3.72
CA HIS A 234 -29.34 -51.79 -3.51
C HIS A 234 -28.45 -51.00 -2.56
N LYS A 235 -27.98 -51.62 -1.47
CA LYS A 235 -27.02 -51.02 -0.55
C LYS A 235 -25.74 -50.57 -1.28
N GLU A 236 -25.23 -51.40 -2.19
CA GLU A 236 -24.08 -51.06 -3.05
C GLU A 236 -24.37 -49.91 -4.01
N LYS A 237 -25.57 -49.88 -4.61
CA LYS A 237 -26.03 -48.78 -5.46
C LYS A 237 -26.11 -47.46 -4.69
N MET A 238 -26.64 -47.47 -3.46
CA MET A 238 -26.75 -46.29 -2.60
C MET A 238 -25.37 -45.78 -2.17
N ALA A 239 -24.50 -46.68 -1.72
CA ALA A 239 -23.12 -46.35 -1.38
C ALA A 239 -22.38 -45.67 -2.54
N THR A 240 -22.54 -46.19 -3.76
CA THR A 240 -21.92 -45.62 -4.97
C THR A 240 -22.45 -44.22 -5.28
N LEU A 241 -23.77 -44.04 -5.22
CA LEU A 241 -24.44 -42.78 -5.52
C LEU A 241 -24.07 -41.69 -4.52
N GLU A 242 -24.15 -41.97 -3.22
CA GLU A 242 -23.75 -41.00 -2.20
C GLU A 242 -22.27 -40.63 -2.29
N ARG A 243 -21.39 -41.57 -2.66
CA ARG A 243 -19.95 -41.31 -2.84
C ARG A 243 -19.70 -40.33 -3.99
N GLN A 244 -20.49 -40.45 -5.07
CA GLN A 244 -20.41 -39.52 -6.19
C GLN A 244 -20.82 -38.10 -5.76
N PHE A 245 -21.89 -37.96 -4.98
CA PHE A 245 -22.30 -36.65 -4.45
C PHE A 245 -21.29 -36.09 -3.44
N LEU A 246 -20.68 -36.94 -2.62
CA LEU A 246 -19.62 -36.53 -1.70
C LEU A 246 -18.40 -35.98 -2.45
N MET A 247 -17.99 -36.65 -3.53
CA MET A 247 -16.94 -36.16 -4.44
C MET A 247 -17.30 -34.82 -5.11
N GLN A 248 -18.56 -34.66 -5.56
CA GLN A 248 -19.03 -33.41 -6.17
C GLN A 248 -19.04 -32.26 -5.16
N LYS A 249 -19.52 -32.51 -3.93
CA LYS A 249 -19.47 -31.56 -2.81
C LYS A 249 -18.03 -31.11 -2.53
N HIS A 250 -17.08 -32.05 -2.47
CA HIS A 250 -15.66 -31.73 -2.28
C HIS A 250 -15.08 -30.88 -3.42
N HIS A 251 -15.48 -31.16 -4.65
CA HIS A 251 -15.07 -30.35 -5.80
C HIS A 251 -15.58 -28.90 -5.69
N LEU A 252 -16.85 -28.69 -5.32
CA LEU A 252 -17.40 -27.35 -5.09
C LEU A 252 -16.68 -26.61 -3.96
N LEU A 253 -16.39 -27.31 -2.86
CA LEU A 253 -15.62 -26.76 -1.74
C LEU A 253 -14.20 -26.32 -2.16
N ARG A 254 -13.50 -27.14 -2.95
CA ARG A 254 -12.19 -26.78 -3.51
C ARG A 254 -12.27 -25.58 -4.45
N ALA A 255 -13.27 -25.56 -5.34
CA ALA A 255 -13.48 -24.45 -6.28
C ALA A 255 -13.75 -23.14 -5.52
N LYS A 256 -14.58 -23.18 -4.47
CA LYS A 256 -14.86 -22.03 -3.62
C LYS A 256 -13.62 -21.52 -2.89
N GLU A 257 -12.80 -22.41 -2.33
CA GLU A 257 -11.55 -22.02 -1.66
C GLU A 257 -10.54 -21.42 -2.66
N ASN A 258 -10.49 -21.94 -3.89
CA ASN A 258 -9.66 -21.37 -4.94
C ASN A 258 -10.14 -19.98 -5.39
N ASN A 259 -11.46 -19.78 -5.50
CA ASN A 259 -12.01 -18.47 -5.85
C ASN A 259 -11.76 -17.43 -4.74
N ASP A 260 -11.89 -17.83 -3.48
CA ASP A 260 -11.54 -16.97 -2.34
C ASP A 260 -10.07 -16.56 -2.39
N TRP A 261 -9.18 -17.49 -2.78
CA TRP A 261 -7.77 -17.20 -3.02
C TRP A 261 -7.57 -16.16 -4.13
N GLU A 262 -8.14 -16.35 -5.31
CA GLU A 262 -7.95 -15.41 -6.43
C GLU A 262 -8.43 -14.00 -6.11
N LEU A 263 -9.50 -13.87 -5.32
CA LEU A 263 -10.03 -12.57 -4.88
C LEU A 263 -9.09 -11.86 -3.89
N GLU A 264 -8.42 -12.59 -3.01
CA GLU A 264 -7.56 -12.05 -1.94
C GLU A 264 -6.16 -11.60 -2.43
N GLU A 265 -5.64 -12.11 -3.55
CA GLU A 265 -4.21 -11.96 -3.92
C GLU A 265 -3.78 -10.57 -4.45
N LYS A 266 -4.60 -9.89 -5.26
CA LYS A 266 -4.11 -8.82 -6.19
C LYS A 266 -4.57 -7.38 -5.94
N PRO A 267 -5.82 -7.07 -5.56
CA PRO A 267 -6.30 -5.69 -5.63
C PRO A 267 -5.60 -4.73 -4.66
N GLN A 268 -5.29 -5.21 -3.45
CA GLN A 268 -5.01 -4.33 -2.32
C GLN A 268 -3.60 -3.68 -2.39
N TYR A 269 -2.61 -4.42 -2.87
CA TYR A 269 -1.24 -3.93 -2.98
C TYR A 269 -1.06 -2.90 -4.08
N ASP A 270 -1.62 -3.16 -5.27
CA ASP A 270 -1.49 -2.26 -6.41
C ASP A 270 -2.10 -0.89 -6.12
N LEU A 271 -3.23 -0.87 -5.41
CA LEU A 271 -3.83 0.37 -4.95
C LEU A 271 -2.92 1.09 -3.97
N GLN A 272 -2.46 0.41 -2.92
CA GLN A 272 -1.60 1.02 -1.90
C GLN A 272 -0.31 1.59 -2.51
N ARG A 273 0.31 0.84 -3.43
CA ARG A 273 1.51 1.25 -4.18
C ARG A 273 1.23 2.49 -5.03
N LYS A 274 0.07 2.57 -5.68
CA LYS A 274 -0.35 3.76 -6.44
C LYS A 274 -0.51 4.98 -5.53
N LEU A 275 -1.20 4.83 -4.39
CA LEU A 275 -1.39 5.93 -3.44
C LEU A 275 -0.06 6.50 -2.92
N PHE A 276 0.90 5.63 -2.61
CA PHE A 276 2.24 6.06 -2.22
C PHE A 276 2.97 6.82 -3.34
N LYS A 277 2.89 6.33 -4.59
CA LYS A 277 3.48 7.03 -5.74
C LYS A 277 2.88 8.42 -5.91
N ASP A 278 1.56 8.55 -5.76
CA ASP A 278 0.87 9.83 -5.88
C ASP A 278 1.27 10.79 -4.74
N GLU A 279 1.45 10.30 -3.51
CA GLU A 279 1.95 11.09 -2.37
C GLU A 279 3.37 11.62 -2.60
N TYR A 280 4.30 10.75 -3.01
CA TYR A 280 5.67 11.17 -3.31
C TYR A 280 5.76 12.06 -4.55
N PHE A 281 4.93 11.83 -5.56
CA PHE A 281 4.81 12.73 -6.70
C PHE A 281 4.39 14.13 -6.27
N LEU A 282 3.40 14.24 -5.38
CA LEU A 282 2.98 15.51 -4.81
C LEU A 282 4.12 16.17 -4.01
N LEU A 283 4.82 15.42 -3.15
CA LEU A 283 5.95 15.94 -2.38
C LEU A 283 7.07 16.49 -3.27
N ARG A 284 7.43 15.79 -4.35
CA ARG A 284 8.42 16.27 -5.34
C ARG A 284 7.96 17.56 -6.01
N THR A 285 6.70 17.60 -6.44
CA THR A 285 6.12 18.77 -7.11
C THR A 285 6.12 20.00 -6.19
N GLN A 286 5.71 19.83 -4.93
CA GLN A 286 5.71 20.88 -3.92
C GLN A 286 7.13 21.38 -3.59
N MET A 287 8.10 20.46 -3.46
CA MET A 287 9.50 20.81 -3.24
C MET A 287 10.06 21.63 -4.41
N LEU A 288 9.79 21.23 -5.66
CA LEU A 288 10.22 22.00 -6.83
C LEU A 288 9.60 23.39 -6.86
N ALA A 289 8.31 23.53 -6.51
CA ALA A 289 7.66 24.82 -6.41
C ALA A 289 8.29 25.71 -5.31
N ARG A 290 8.65 25.14 -4.15
CA ARG A 290 9.41 25.83 -3.09
C ARG A 290 10.77 26.30 -3.58
N HIS A 291 11.54 25.40 -4.20
CA HIS A 291 12.87 25.69 -4.72
C HIS A 291 12.84 26.81 -5.77
N GLN A 292 11.86 26.78 -6.69
CA GLN A 292 11.70 27.83 -7.69
C GLN A 292 11.38 29.19 -7.06
N LYS A 293 10.58 29.23 -5.99
CA LYS A 293 10.29 30.47 -5.25
C LYS A 293 11.50 30.99 -4.49
N GLU A 294 12.26 30.11 -3.84
CA GLU A 294 13.49 30.46 -3.12
C GLU A 294 14.56 31.01 -4.10
N LEU A 295 14.75 30.35 -5.24
CA LEU A 295 15.67 30.79 -6.29
C LEU A 295 15.30 32.18 -6.83
N ALA A 296 14.02 32.40 -7.14
CA ALA A 296 13.53 33.69 -7.63
C ALA A 296 13.69 34.81 -6.57
N GLN A 297 13.53 34.48 -5.29
CA GLN A 297 13.75 35.44 -4.20
C GLN A 297 15.23 35.80 -4.05
N ALA A 298 16.12 34.81 -4.08
CA ALA A 298 17.58 35.03 -4.01
C ALA A 298 18.08 35.86 -5.20
N GLN A 299 17.66 35.53 -6.42
CA GLN A 299 18.00 36.31 -7.62
C GLN A 299 17.53 37.76 -7.52
N LYS A 300 16.32 37.99 -7.01
CA LYS A 300 15.78 39.34 -6.87
C LYS A 300 16.58 40.17 -5.86
N ILE A 301 16.95 39.58 -4.71
CA ILE A 301 17.78 40.25 -3.70
C ILE A 301 19.16 40.57 -4.28
N ASN A 302 19.81 39.60 -4.93
CA ASN A 302 21.13 39.81 -5.54
C ASN A 302 21.10 40.94 -6.58
N GLN A 303 20.06 41.00 -7.42
CA GLN A 303 19.89 42.06 -8.41
C GLN A 303 19.68 43.44 -7.75
N GLU A 304 18.87 43.52 -6.70
CA GLU A 304 18.62 44.77 -5.98
C GLU A 304 19.91 45.32 -5.32
N GLU A 305 20.73 44.44 -4.74
CA GLU A 305 22.04 44.79 -4.16
C GLU A 305 23.05 45.23 -5.23
N GLU A 306 23.08 44.56 -6.39
CA GLU A 306 23.91 44.95 -7.53
C GLU A 306 23.52 46.33 -8.06
N ASP A 307 22.22 46.55 -8.30
CA ASP A 307 21.70 47.83 -8.79
C ASP A 307 21.97 48.98 -7.80
N GLU A 308 21.92 48.72 -6.49
CA GLU A 308 22.24 49.71 -5.46
C GLU A 308 23.72 50.09 -5.47
N LEU A 309 24.62 49.11 -5.58
CA LEU A 309 26.06 49.35 -5.68
C LEU A 309 26.39 50.11 -6.97
N GLU A 310 25.81 49.72 -8.10
CA GLU A 310 25.99 50.40 -9.39
C GLU A 310 25.50 51.85 -9.31
N ARG A 311 24.33 52.10 -8.70
CA ARG A 311 23.82 53.46 -8.44
C ARG A 311 24.76 54.29 -7.58
N ALA A 312 25.30 53.71 -6.49
CA ALA A 312 26.23 54.41 -5.60
C ALA A 312 27.53 54.79 -6.32
N LEU A 313 28.14 53.84 -7.04
CA LEU A 313 29.38 54.07 -7.80
C LEU A 313 29.18 55.08 -8.94
N ALA A 314 28.03 55.07 -9.61
CA ALA A 314 27.69 56.05 -10.64
C ALA A 314 27.57 57.48 -10.08
N LEU A 315 26.99 57.63 -8.89
CA LEU A 315 26.90 58.93 -8.20
C LEU A 315 28.28 59.46 -7.78
N ASP A 316 29.15 58.60 -7.29
CA ASP A 316 30.53 58.96 -6.93
C ASP A 316 31.33 59.36 -8.18
N ARG A 317 31.22 58.58 -9.26
CA ARG A 317 31.84 58.88 -10.55
C ARG A 317 31.40 60.24 -11.11
N LYS A 318 30.14 60.62 -10.93
CA LYS A 318 29.60 61.93 -11.37
C LYS A 318 30.19 63.11 -10.59
N LYS A 319 30.49 62.94 -9.30
CA LYS A 319 31.05 63.99 -8.43
C LYS A 319 32.57 64.14 -8.57
N LEU A 320 33.25 63.03 -8.86
CA LEU A 320 34.72 62.96 -8.87
C LEU A 320 35.42 63.97 -9.80
N PRO A 321 35.01 64.20 -11.06
CA PRO A 321 35.66 65.18 -11.93
C PRO A 321 35.65 66.60 -11.36
N LYS A 322 34.55 67.01 -10.71
CA LYS A 322 34.46 68.33 -10.09
C LYS A 322 35.41 68.45 -8.90
N MET A 323 35.51 67.40 -8.08
CA MET A 323 36.45 67.35 -6.96
C MET A 323 37.90 67.45 -7.45
N LEU A 324 38.29 66.65 -8.45
CA LEU A 324 39.63 66.65 -9.01
C LEU A 324 40.00 68.00 -9.65
N ARG A 325 39.07 68.65 -10.36
CA ARG A 325 39.28 70.02 -10.89
C ARG A 325 39.50 71.05 -9.78
N ASN A 326 38.74 70.96 -8.68
CA ASN A 326 38.90 71.88 -7.55
C ASN A 326 40.25 71.67 -6.86
N GLU A 327 40.67 70.42 -6.67
CA GLU A 327 41.99 70.10 -6.13
C GLU A 327 43.12 70.60 -7.03
N ALA A 328 42.98 70.43 -8.35
CA ALA A 328 43.95 70.92 -9.32
C ALA A 328 44.11 72.43 -9.31
N LYS A 329 43.00 73.18 -9.15
CA LYS A 329 43.06 74.64 -8.95
C LYS A 329 43.87 74.99 -7.70
N THR A 330 43.61 74.33 -6.57
CA THR A 330 44.37 74.56 -5.33
C THR A 330 45.85 74.26 -5.52
N ARG A 331 46.20 73.11 -6.13
CA ARG A 331 47.59 72.72 -6.39
C ARG A 331 48.29 73.68 -7.35
N SER A 332 47.60 74.18 -8.38
CA SER A 332 48.13 75.20 -9.29
C SER A 332 48.44 76.52 -8.58
N VAL A 333 47.58 76.97 -7.68
CA VAL A 333 47.84 78.17 -6.85
C VAL A 333 49.08 77.96 -5.97
N MET A 334 49.17 76.81 -5.29
CA MET A 334 50.32 76.48 -4.44
C MET A 334 51.62 76.38 -5.25
N PHE A 335 51.58 75.82 -6.46
CA PHE A 335 52.75 75.73 -7.34
C PHE A 335 53.21 77.11 -7.84
N LYS A 336 52.26 77.99 -8.23
CA LYS A 336 52.56 79.38 -8.59
C LYS A 336 53.20 80.16 -7.43
N GLU A 337 52.70 79.96 -6.21
CA GLU A 337 53.30 80.54 -5.01
C GLU A 337 54.71 80.00 -4.75
N SER A 338 54.90 78.69 -4.86
CA SER A 338 56.21 78.03 -4.71
C SER A 338 57.22 78.54 -5.74
N LEU A 339 56.83 78.71 -7.00
CA LEU A 339 57.67 79.30 -8.05
C LEU A 339 58.05 80.75 -7.73
N ARG A 340 57.12 81.54 -7.17
CA ARG A 340 57.38 82.93 -6.76
C ARG A 340 58.43 83.02 -5.64
N ILE A 341 58.41 82.06 -4.70
CA ILE A 341 59.32 82.04 -3.55
C ILE A 341 60.70 81.46 -3.93
N SER A 342 60.73 80.36 -4.67
CA SER A 342 61.94 79.55 -4.88
C SER A 342 62.86 80.06 -6.00
N MET A 343 62.34 80.81 -6.98
CA MET A 343 63.06 81.05 -8.25
C MET A 343 62.95 82.51 -8.72
N GLN A 344 63.52 83.45 -7.94
CA GLN A 344 63.50 84.89 -8.25
C GLN A 344 64.40 85.31 -9.44
N SER A 345 65.26 84.42 -9.95
CA SER A 345 66.26 84.71 -10.99
C SER A 345 65.99 84.07 -12.37
N MET A 346 64.82 83.45 -12.60
CA MET A 346 64.48 82.82 -13.88
C MET A 346 63.85 83.79 -14.89
N THR A 347 63.99 83.48 -16.18
CA THR A 347 63.35 84.25 -17.24
C THR A 347 61.85 83.95 -17.33
N PRO A 348 61.02 84.90 -17.82
CA PRO A 348 59.58 84.69 -17.99
C PRO A 348 59.21 83.47 -18.86
N ALA A 349 60.04 83.14 -19.87
CA ALA A 349 59.83 82.00 -20.75
C ALA A 349 60.03 80.66 -20.04
N GLU A 350 61.04 80.56 -19.16
CA GLU A 350 61.29 79.35 -18.37
C GLU A 350 60.22 79.13 -17.29
N MET A 351 59.67 80.22 -16.73
CA MET A 351 58.54 80.16 -15.80
C MET A 351 57.26 79.64 -16.51
N ALA A 352 56.99 80.11 -17.72
CA ALA A 352 55.86 79.66 -18.52
C ALA A 352 55.96 78.17 -18.89
N GLU A 353 57.15 77.69 -19.26
CA GLU A 353 57.37 76.27 -19.59
C GLU A 353 57.23 75.36 -18.36
N LYS A 354 57.70 75.79 -17.19
CA LYS A 354 57.48 75.03 -15.93
C LYS A 354 56.00 74.95 -15.56
N LEU A 355 55.24 76.03 -15.75
CA LEU A 355 53.80 76.04 -15.52
C LEU A 355 53.07 75.12 -16.50
N ARG A 356 53.46 75.13 -17.79
CA ARG A 356 52.91 74.23 -18.81
C ARG A 356 53.14 72.76 -18.48
N ARG A 357 54.35 72.38 -18.06
CA ARG A 357 54.67 71.01 -17.63
C ARG A 357 53.90 70.59 -16.38
N PHE A 358 53.71 71.52 -15.44
CA PHE A 358 52.88 71.27 -14.26
C PHE A 358 51.42 71.00 -14.64
N ASP A 359 50.83 71.83 -15.50
CA ASP A 359 49.45 71.66 -15.96
C ASP A 359 49.27 70.38 -16.78
N GLU A 360 50.26 69.98 -17.60
CA GLU A 360 50.25 68.70 -18.33
C GLU A 360 50.29 67.51 -17.36
N HIS A 361 51.19 67.55 -16.37
CA HIS A 361 51.28 66.53 -15.33
C HIS A 361 50.00 66.47 -14.47
N GLU A 362 49.38 67.61 -14.19
CA GLU A 362 48.13 67.70 -13.44
C GLU A 362 46.95 67.09 -14.23
N ASN A 363 46.85 67.39 -15.52
CA ASN A 363 45.85 66.78 -16.40
C ASN A 363 46.06 65.27 -16.54
N MET A 364 47.31 64.80 -16.60
CA MET A 364 47.63 63.37 -16.53
C MET A 364 47.17 62.75 -15.21
N ARG A 365 47.42 63.40 -14.06
CA ARG A 365 46.96 62.89 -12.76
C ARG A 365 45.43 62.79 -12.70
N ILE A 366 44.72 63.80 -13.20
CA ILE A 366 43.24 63.78 -13.23
C ILE A 366 42.74 62.62 -14.09
N ARG A 367 43.31 62.41 -15.29
CA ARG A 367 42.95 61.28 -16.16
C ARG A 367 43.20 59.94 -15.46
N ASN A 368 44.39 59.73 -14.93
CA ASN A 368 44.76 58.50 -14.23
C ASN A 368 43.86 58.24 -13.02
N ALA A 369 43.51 59.28 -12.24
CA ALA A 369 42.63 59.13 -11.08
C ALA A 369 41.18 58.75 -11.46
N LEU A 370 40.69 59.22 -12.62
CA LEU A 370 39.39 58.80 -13.14
C LEU A 370 39.41 57.36 -13.64
N GLU A 371 40.45 56.96 -14.38
CA GLU A 371 40.62 55.58 -14.85
C GLU A 371 40.78 54.60 -13.68
N GLU A 372 41.57 54.97 -12.65
CA GLU A 372 41.74 54.17 -11.44
C GLU A 372 40.42 54.00 -10.68
N HIS A 373 39.60 55.06 -10.60
CA HIS A 373 38.27 54.98 -10.02
C HIS A 373 37.36 54.03 -10.80
N ASP A 374 37.37 54.10 -12.13
CA ASP A 374 36.56 53.23 -13.00
C ASP A 374 36.98 51.77 -12.87
N LEU A 375 38.29 51.50 -12.85
CA LEU A 375 38.84 50.16 -12.64
C LEU A 375 38.44 49.59 -11.26
N LYS A 376 38.54 50.40 -10.20
CA LYS A 376 38.11 50.01 -8.84
C LYS A 376 36.61 49.76 -8.77
N SER A 377 35.81 50.57 -9.45
CA SER A 377 34.35 50.43 -9.50
C SER A 377 33.97 49.12 -10.21
N ALA A 378 34.57 48.86 -11.38
CA ALA A 378 34.37 47.62 -12.12
C ALA A 378 34.78 46.38 -11.28
N LYS A 379 35.92 46.45 -10.59
CA LYS A 379 36.37 45.37 -9.70
C LYS A 379 35.40 45.10 -8.55
N LYS A 380 34.85 46.14 -7.92
CA LYS A 380 33.85 46.00 -6.85
C LYS A 380 32.56 45.34 -7.35
N ILE A 381 32.06 45.75 -8.52
CA ILE A 381 30.87 45.14 -9.13
C ILE A 381 31.13 43.67 -9.46
N ALA A 382 32.29 43.36 -10.06
CA ALA A 382 32.67 41.98 -10.37
C ALA A 382 32.76 41.10 -9.12
N GLN A 383 33.37 41.60 -8.04
CA GLN A 383 33.46 40.88 -6.76
C GLN A 383 32.09 40.62 -6.13
N LEU A 384 31.17 41.58 -6.20
CA LEU A 384 29.81 41.38 -5.71
C LEU A 384 29.06 40.32 -6.53
N LYS A 385 29.13 40.40 -7.86
CA LYS A 385 28.54 39.42 -8.78
C LYS A 385 29.10 38.01 -8.56
N GLU A 386 30.40 37.89 -8.34
CA GLU A 386 31.05 36.61 -8.02
C GLU A 386 30.53 36.02 -6.70
N LYS A 387 30.42 36.84 -5.65
CA LYS A 387 29.86 36.43 -4.37
C LYS A 387 28.40 35.97 -4.51
N HIS A 388 27.59 36.71 -5.27
CA HIS A 388 26.20 36.32 -5.55
C HIS A 388 26.13 35.00 -6.32
N GLN A 389 26.99 34.81 -7.31
CA GLN A 389 27.05 33.56 -8.07
C GLN A 389 27.44 32.37 -7.19
N GLN A 390 28.40 32.54 -6.28
CA GLN A 390 28.77 31.51 -5.31
C GLN A 390 27.58 31.13 -4.41
N ALA A 391 26.89 32.12 -3.84
CA ALA A 391 25.70 31.89 -3.01
C ALA A 391 24.56 31.18 -3.78
N MET A 392 24.38 31.52 -5.07
CA MET A 392 23.40 30.85 -5.93
C MET A 392 23.77 29.39 -6.23
N ASN A 393 25.06 29.10 -6.43
CA ASN A 393 25.54 27.73 -6.64
C ASN A 393 25.37 26.88 -5.37
N GLU A 394 25.70 27.42 -4.20
CA GLU A 394 25.49 26.75 -2.91
C GLU A 394 23.99 26.46 -2.66
N LEU A 395 23.12 27.42 -3.02
CA LEU A 395 21.67 27.22 -2.94
C LEU A 395 21.19 26.08 -3.85
N ASP A 396 21.65 26.03 -5.10
CA ASP A 396 21.31 24.95 -6.03
C ASP A 396 21.83 23.60 -5.53
N GLU A 397 23.05 23.55 -4.99
CA GLU A 397 23.62 22.34 -4.40
C GLU A 397 22.78 21.83 -3.22
N MET A 398 22.39 22.72 -2.30
CA MET A 398 21.48 22.36 -1.20
C MET A 398 20.12 21.85 -1.71
N GLN A 399 19.59 22.45 -2.78
CA GLN A 399 18.33 22.02 -3.39
C GLN A 399 18.45 20.65 -4.06
N ASN A 400 19.57 20.37 -4.72
CA ASN A 400 19.86 19.07 -5.33
C ASN A 400 20.02 17.98 -4.25
N GLU A 401 20.68 18.28 -3.14
CA GLU A 401 20.80 17.36 -2.01
C GLU A 401 19.43 17.07 -1.36
N LYS A 402 18.58 18.09 -1.16
CA LYS A 402 17.18 17.89 -0.71
C LYS A 402 16.39 17.00 -1.66
N ARG A 403 16.55 17.16 -2.98
CA ARG A 403 15.91 16.32 -4.00
C ARG A 403 16.39 14.87 -3.89
N LYS A 404 17.70 14.67 -3.75
CA LYS A 404 18.31 13.34 -3.58
C LYS A 404 17.79 12.64 -2.34
N GLN A 405 17.76 13.32 -1.20
CA GLN A 405 17.23 12.78 0.05
C GLN A 405 15.74 12.40 -0.06
N LEU A 406 14.94 13.21 -0.76
CA LEU A 406 13.53 12.89 -1.00
C LEU A 406 13.37 11.63 -1.86
N LEU A 407 14.15 11.50 -2.94
CA LEU A 407 14.14 10.31 -3.80
C LEU A 407 14.64 9.06 -3.08
N GLU A 408 15.66 9.20 -2.24
CA GLU A 408 16.16 8.09 -1.42
C GLU A 408 15.11 7.64 -0.39
N LYS A 409 14.44 8.60 0.25
CA LYS A 409 13.31 8.31 1.16
C LYS A 409 12.16 7.62 0.41
N GLU A 410 11.76 8.12 -0.75
CA GLU A 410 10.76 7.50 -1.64
C GLU A 410 11.12 6.04 -1.95
N ARG A 411 12.36 5.80 -2.37
CA ARG A 411 12.88 4.47 -2.68
C ARG A 411 12.83 3.55 -1.46
N ASN A 412 13.36 4.00 -0.32
CA ASN A 412 13.43 3.19 0.90
C ASN A 412 12.03 2.84 1.43
N THR A 413 11.10 3.80 1.44
CA THR A 413 9.71 3.55 1.84
C THR A 413 9.00 2.60 0.87
N MET A 414 9.22 2.75 -0.44
CA MET A 414 8.63 1.84 -1.43
C MET A 414 9.17 0.41 -1.29
N GLN A 415 10.48 0.26 -1.05
CA GLN A 415 11.13 -1.03 -0.79
C GLN A 415 10.61 -1.68 0.49
N GLU A 416 10.44 -0.91 1.56
CA GLU A 416 9.91 -1.45 2.82
C GLU A 416 8.46 -1.93 2.65
N HIS A 417 7.61 -1.17 1.97
CA HIS A 417 6.24 -1.61 1.66
C HIS A 417 6.19 -2.82 0.74
N GLU A 418 7.07 -2.89 -0.26
CA GLU A 418 7.19 -4.05 -1.15
C GLU A 418 7.65 -5.28 -0.37
N LYS A 419 8.61 -5.14 0.55
CA LYS A 419 9.05 -6.21 1.46
C LYS A 419 7.92 -6.68 2.39
N GLN A 420 7.17 -5.75 2.98
CA GLN A 420 6.02 -6.06 3.82
C GLN A 420 4.93 -6.82 3.04
N TYR A 421 4.64 -6.39 1.81
CA TYR A 421 3.71 -7.08 0.93
C TYR A 421 4.20 -8.49 0.59
N LEU A 422 5.46 -8.64 0.21
CA LEU A 422 6.04 -9.95 -0.10
C LEU A 422 5.99 -10.87 1.11
N SER A 423 6.30 -10.37 2.31
CA SER A 423 6.21 -11.15 3.55
C SER A 423 4.77 -11.54 3.87
N MET A 424 3.80 -10.62 3.73
CA MET A 424 2.39 -10.92 3.91
C MET A 424 1.90 -11.96 2.88
N ARG A 425 2.34 -11.85 1.63
CA ARG A 425 2.01 -12.80 0.56
C ARG A 425 2.61 -14.18 0.83
N GLU A 426 3.85 -14.24 1.31
CA GLU A 426 4.52 -15.47 1.71
C GLU A 426 3.78 -16.14 2.88
N GLN A 427 3.48 -15.40 3.95
CA GLN A 427 2.69 -15.90 5.08
C GLN A 427 1.31 -16.43 4.63
N TRP A 428 0.66 -15.72 3.72
CA TRP A 428 -0.64 -16.14 3.21
C TRP A 428 -0.55 -17.36 2.28
N GLN A 429 0.54 -17.52 1.52
CA GLN A 429 0.86 -18.76 0.80
C GLN A 429 1.15 -19.93 1.76
N ASP A 430 1.85 -19.67 2.85
CA ASP A 430 2.13 -20.66 3.89
C ASP A 430 0.85 -21.12 4.57
N ASP A 431 -0.10 -20.21 4.82
CA ASP A 431 -1.43 -20.52 5.38
C ASP A 431 -2.32 -21.34 4.43
N LEU A 432 -2.06 -21.29 3.11
CA LEU A 432 -2.84 -21.99 2.10
C LEU A 432 -2.67 -23.52 2.20
N ALA A 433 -1.45 -23.99 2.43
CA ALA A 433 -1.18 -25.43 2.49
C ALA A 433 -1.91 -26.13 3.67
N PRO A 434 -1.88 -25.60 4.91
CA PRO A 434 -2.68 -26.10 6.02
C PRO A 434 -4.19 -26.06 5.75
N ARG A 435 -4.72 -24.98 5.14
CA ARG A 435 -6.15 -24.88 4.79
C ARG A 435 -6.57 -25.96 3.81
N LYS A 436 -5.80 -26.17 2.74
CA LYS A 436 -6.01 -27.27 1.78
C LYS A 436 -5.94 -28.63 2.47
N LEU A 437 -4.93 -28.85 3.31
CA LEU A 437 -4.79 -30.10 4.05
C LEU A 437 -6.01 -30.38 4.95
N MET A 438 -6.51 -29.35 5.65
CA MET A 438 -7.71 -29.48 6.48
C MET A 438 -8.96 -29.80 5.65
N LEU A 439 -9.08 -29.25 4.44
CA LEU A 439 -10.17 -29.54 3.52
C LEU A 439 -10.13 -31.01 3.07
N GLU A 440 -8.95 -31.49 2.64
CA GLU A 440 -8.75 -32.89 2.23
C GLU A 440 -8.96 -33.85 3.40
N ARG A 441 -8.51 -33.50 4.60
CA ARG A 441 -8.74 -34.30 5.81
C ARG A 441 -10.22 -34.45 6.13
N ARG A 442 -10.99 -33.36 6.09
CA ARG A 442 -12.45 -33.42 6.32
C ARG A 442 -13.15 -34.29 5.28
N PHE A 443 -12.76 -34.16 4.02
CA PHE A 443 -13.29 -35.01 2.96
C PHE A 443 -12.98 -36.49 3.21
N GLN A 444 -11.76 -36.81 3.63
CA GLN A 444 -11.37 -38.17 3.99
C GLN A 444 -12.17 -38.72 5.19
N GLU A 445 -12.40 -37.90 6.22
CA GLU A 445 -13.23 -38.27 7.38
C GLU A 445 -14.70 -38.54 6.96
N GLU A 446 -15.26 -37.73 6.06
CA GLU A 446 -16.60 -37.96 5.50
C GLU A 446 -16.65 -39.26 4.66
N MET A 447 -15.62 -39.52 3.86
CA MET A 447 -15.48 -40.76 3.06
C MET A 447 -15.44 -42.00 3.96
N GLU A 448 -14.61 -42.00 5.00
CA GLU A 448 -14.51 -43.13 5.94
C GLU A 448 -15.82 -43.35 6.72
N ALA A 449 -16.51 -42.27 7.11
CA ALA A 449 -17.80 -42.39 7.77
C ALA A 449 -18.84 -43.05 6.86
N GLN A 450 -18.83 -42.71 5.57
CA GLN A 450 -19.71 -43.32 4.58
C GLN A 450 -19.38 -44.80 4.35
N GLU A 451 -18.10 -45.17 4.25
CA GLU A 451 -17.67 -46.58 4.14
C GLU A 451 -18.12 -47.40 5.36
N ARG A 452 -18.01 -46.84 6.57
CA ARG A 452 -18.50 -47.47 7.81
C ARG A 452 -20.02 -47.63 7.81
N PHE A 453 -20.76 -46.63 7.32
CA PHE A 453 -22.23 -46.68 7.26
C PHE A 453 -22.73 -47.79 6.32
N TYR A 454 -22.16 -47.90 5.12
CA TYR A 454 -22.55 -48.96 4.18
C TYR A 454 -21.86 -50.30 4.44
N GLY A 455 -20.77 -50.34 5.22
CA GLY A 455 -20.00 -51.57 5.46
C GLY A 455 -19.41 -52.15 4.18
N ILE A 456 -19.19 -51.30 3.16
CA ILE A 456 -18.59 -51.66 1.89
C ILE A 456 -17.26 -50.91 1.82
N PRO A 457 -16.13 -51.58 2.14
CA PRO A 457 -14.82 -51.00 1.88
C PRO A 457 -14.61 -50.96 0.37
N LEU A 458 -14.96 -49.86 -0.26
CA LEU A 458 -14.65 -49.60 -1.66
C LEU A 458 -13.19 -49.13 -1.72
N GLY A 459 -12.28 -50.06 -1.47
CA GLY A 459 -10.85 -49.90 -1.62
C GLY A 459 -10.48 -49.60 -3.06
N GLY A 460 -10.60 -48.33 -3.43
CA GLY A 460 -10.06 -47.77 -4.65
C GLY A 460 -9.40 -46.46 -4.25
N THR A 461 -8.07 -46.49 -4.18
CA THR A 461 -7.20 -45.33 -4.02
C THR A 461 -7.76 -44.21 -4.90
N ILE A 462 -8.43 -43.23 -4.30
CA ILE A 462 -8.63 -41.95 -4.98
C ILE A 462 -7.22 -41.41 -5.03
N ALA A 463 -6.56 -41.58 -6.17
CA ALA A 463 -5.28 -40.95 -6.43
C ALA A 463 -5.46 -39.49 -6.01
N SER A 464 -4.78 -39.09 -4.94
CA SER A 464 -4.69 -37.71 -4.51
C SER A 464 -4.45 -36.92 -5.77
N THR A 465 -5.42 -36.09 -6.18
CA THR A 465 -5.26 -35.24 -7.36
C THR A 465 -3.90 -34.58 -7.21
N PRO A 466 -2.97 -34.75 -8.16
CA PRO A 466 -1.64 -34.21 -8.01
C PRO A 466 -1.83 -32.72 -7.77
N ILE A 467 -1.15 -32.23 -6.72
CA ILE A 467 -0.98 -30.80 -6.47
C ILE A 467 -0.53 -30.23 -7.81
N LEU A 468 -1.44 -29.56 -8.52
CA LEU A 468 -1.06 -28.77 -9.69
C LEU A 468 -0.12 -27.73 -9.12
N GLN A 469 1.18 -27.95 -9.34
CA GLN A 469 2.17 -26.91 -9.25
C GLN A 469 1.68 -25.82 -10.20
N THR A 470 1.07 -24.80 -9.64
CA THR A 470 0.85 -23.52 -10.30
C THR A 470 2.20 -23.10 -10.87
N ARG A 471 2.34 -23.22 -12.19
CA ARG A 471 3.46 -22.63 -12.92
C ARG A 471 3.49 -21.14 -12.57
N LEU A 472 4.54 -20.75 -11.87
CA LEU A 472 4.98 -19.36 -11.82
C LEU A 472 5.29 -18.92 -13.25
N HIS A 473 4.46 -18.03 -13.79
CA HIS A 473 4.82 -17.11 -14.86
C HIS A 473 4.61 -15.69 -14.37
#